data_AF-A0A1Y0FYC3-F1
#
_entry.id   AF-A0A1Y0FYC3-F1
#
_cell.length_a   1.000
_cell.length_b   1.000
_cell.length_c   1.000
_cell.angle_alpha   90.00
_cell.angle_beta   90.00
_cell.angle_gamma   90.00
#
_symmetry.space_group_name_H-M   'P 1'
#
loop_
_entity.id
_entity.type
_entity.pdbx_description
1 polymer ?
#
loop_
_entity_poly.entity_id
_entity_poly.type
_entity_poly.pdbx_seq_one_letter_code
_entity_poly.pdbx_strand_id
1 'polypeptide(L)'
;MVFKSKRKEIEITNRKTMLTLPQFSYLIKTKHEFAALVAAVGPEAAEESIRDMHWRYTSNKFKGAILDDGDWESTYTSNFRQTLIRQREKALSTKELVQRLFRKALANDLGKNLRQTQNILPMARYGASNADIDSLKGAKWIVMASNSSRMSANDIADVIIECRRTNRSVFELDTLKFLHDRLVPKGSIVERRPLNHEQPWPSSGAAKALQKMVADNVRTIGARTKLLTDEDWDSFACYFLSAYMRTHGFPDGNGRPNRALYVLTMIEGFRPFVAPNYNFEQSLCV
;
A
#
# COMPACT_ATOMS: atom_id res chain seq x y z
N MET A 1 -3.23 66.85 -11.17
CA MET A 1 -2.46 65.60 -10.95
C MET A 1 -3.43 64.53 -10.49
N VAL A 2 -3.67 63.50 -11.32
CA VAL A 2 -4.51 62.35 -10.97
C VAL A 2 -3.63 61.11 -11.03
N PHE A 3 -3.40 60.47 -9.88
CA PHE A 3 -2.64 59.23 -9.76
C PHE A 3 -3.46 58.09 -10.38
N LYS A 4 -3.07 57.60 -11.55
CA LYS A 4 -3.58 56.34 -12.11
C LYS A 4 -2.89 55.16 -11.43
N SER A 5 -3.65 54.47 -10.59
CA SER A 5 -3.36 53.13 -10.07
C SER A 5 -3.13 52.16 -11.23
N LYS A 6 -1.90 51.62 -11.35
CA LYS A 6 -1.60 50.51 -12.27
C LYS A 6 -2.08 49.20 -11.65
N ARG A 7 -3.34 48.83 -11.89
CA ARG A 7 -3.73 47.41 -11.88
C ARG A 7 -3.06 46.76 -13.09
N LYS A 8 -2.19 45.77 -12.85
CA LYS A 8 -1.73 44.85 -13.89
C LYS A 8 -2.94 44.02 -14.32
N GLU A 9 -3.51 44.34 -15.47
CA GLU A 9 -4.42 43.45 -16.17
C GLU A 9 -3.64 42.20 -16.56
N ILE A 10 -4.07 41.05 -16.04
CA ILE A 10 -3.66 39.75 -16.55
C ILE A 10 -4.51 39.55 -17.81
N GLU A 11 -3.83 39.61 -18.96
CA GLU A 11 -4.41 39.35 -20.27
C GLU A 11 -4.83 37.87 -20.33
N ILE A 12 -6.13 37.60 -20.15
CA ILE A 12 -6.70 36.25 -20.27
C ILE A 12 -6.89 35.98 -21.76
N THR A 13 -5.83 35.50 -22.42
CA THR A 13 -5.95 34.90 -23.74
C THR A 13 -6.56 33.51 -23.59
N ASN A 14 -7.53 33.16 -24.46
CA ASN A 14 -8.24 31.87 -24.56
C ASN A 14 -7.34 30.64 -24.77
N ARG A 15 -6.47 30.35 -23.81
CA ARG A 15 -5.74 29.08 -23.67
C ARG A 15 -6.18 28.47 -22.35
N LYS A 16 -6.76 27.27 -22.44
CA LYS A 16 -7.03 26.36 -21.32
C LYS A 16 -5.71 26.09 -20.58
N THR A 17 -5.38 26.96 -19.63
CA THR A 17 -4.09 26.92 -18.96
C THR A 17 -4.23 26.00 -17.76
N MET A 18 -3.80 24.74 -17.93
CA MET A 18 -3.69 23.83 -16.79
C MET A 18 -2.79 24.46 -15.73
N LEU A 19 -3.24 24.46 -14.47
CA LEU A 19 -2.40 24.92 -13.37
C LEU A 19 -1.08 24.13 -13.35
N THR A 20 0.03 24.86 -13.26
CA THR A 20 1.33 24.24 -12.96
C THR A 20 1.28 23.57 -11.58
N LEU A 21 2.15 22.59 -11.33
CA LEU A 21 2.22 21.94 -10.01
C LEU A 21 2.41 22.95 -8.85
N PRO A 22 3.26 24.00 -8.96
CA PRO A 22 3.36 25.01 -7.91
C PRO A 22 2.06 25.78 -7.65
N GLN A 23 1.37 26.22 -8.70
CA GLN A 23 0.08 26.93 -8.58
C GLN A 23 -1.00 26.03 -7.96
N PHE A 24 -1.09 24.79 -8.43
CA PHE A 24 -2.00 23.79 -7.90
C PHE A 24 -1.70 23.48 -6.43
N SER A 25 -0.43 23.27 -6.10
CA SER A 25 0.02 23.01 -4.73
C SER A 25 -0.32 24.16 -3.79
N TYR A 26 -0.07 25.41 -4.19
CA TYR A 26 -0.45 26.58 -3.42
C TYR A 26 -1.95 26.61 -3.14
N LEU A 27 -2.79 26.42 -4.17
CA LEU A 27 -4.25 26.40 -4.03
C LEU A 27 -4.72 25.33 -3.03
N ILE A 28 -4.20 24.10 -3.14
CA ILE A 28 -4.59 23.00 -2.27
C ILE A 28 -4.11 23.19 -0.83
N LYS A 29 -2.88 23.69 -0.64
CA LYS A 29 -2.29 23.89 0.68
C LYS A 29 -3.03 24.91 1.55
N THR A 30 -3.77 25.84 0.95
CA THR A 30 -4.61 26.81 1.69
C THR A 30 -5.90 26.21 2.24
N LYS A 31 -6.24 24.96 1.90
CA LYS A 31 -7.51 24.34 2.30
C LYS A 31 -7.38 23.61 3.64
N HIS A 32 -8.40 23.73 4.49
CA HIS A 32 -8.48 23.02 5.78
C HIS A 32 -8.39 21.50 5.61
N GLU A 33 -8.94 20.94 4.53
CA GLU A 33 -8.88 19.52 4.21
C GLU A 33 -7.45 19.02 3.97
N PHE A 34 -6.58 19.88 3.43
CA PHE A 34 -5.17 19.54 3.26
C PHE A 34 -4.46 19.48 4.62
N ALA A 35 -4.69 20.46 5.51
CA ALA A 35 -4.17 20.41 6.88
C ALA A 35 -4.64 19.14 7.62
N ALA A 36 -5.89 18.74 7.42
CA ALA A 36 -6.43 17.52 7.99
C ALA A 36 -5.79 16.24 7.40
N LEU A 37 -5.42 16.24 6.11
CA LEU A 37 -4.63 15.16 5.51
C LEU A 37 -3.20 15.12 6.06
N VAL A 38 -2.55 16.28 6.21
CA VAL A 38 -1.22 16.39 6.84
C VAL A 38 -1.23 15.81 8.25
N ALA A 39 -2.27 16.09 9.05
CA ALA A 39 -2.41 15.50 10.39
C ALA A 39 -2.56 13.97 10.36
N ALA A 40 -3.13 13.41 9.30
CA ALA A 40 -3.35 11.96 9.16
C ALA A 40 -2.08 11.21 8.73
N VAL A 41 -1.33 11.74 7.75
CA VAL A 41 -0.23 11.02 7.07
C VAL A 41 1.14 11.71 7.13
N GLY A 42 1.22 12.91 7.72
CA GLY A 42 2.42 13.74 7.73
C GLY A 42 2.54 14.65 6.50
N PRO A 43 3.38 15.69 6.57
CA PRO A 43 3.49 16.71 5.53
C PRO A 43 4.01 16.15 4.20
N GLU A 44 5.08 15.35 4.23
CA GLU A 44 5.70 14.79 3.02
C GLU A 44 4.72 13.92 2.21
N ALA A 45 3.97 13.05 2.90
CA ALA A 45 2.99 12.17 2.27
C ALA A 45 1.76 12.91 1.73
N ALA A 46 1.34 13.97 2.43
CA ALA A 46 0.29 14.86 1.96
C ALA A 46 0.74 15.61 0.70
N GLU A 47 1.99 16.06 0.63
CA GLU A 47 2.55 16.70 -0.58
C GLU A 47 2.64 15.74 -1.77
N GLU A 48 3.06 14.49 -1.55
CA GLU A 48 3.01 13.48 -2.62
C GLU A 48 1.59 13.20 -3.10
N SER A 49 0.59 13.28 -2.21
CA SER A 49 -0.82 13.17 -2.60
C SER A 49 -1.27 14.33 -3.49
N ILE A 50 -0.77 15.55 -3.27
CA ILE A 50 -0.98 16.69 -4.19
C ILE A 50 -0.40 16.37 -5.57
N ARG A 51 0.81 15.79 -5.64
CA ARG A 51 1.43 15.41 -6.91
C ARG A 51 0.59 14.36 -7.65
N ASP A 52 0.05 13.36 -6.94
CA ASP A 52 -0.86 12.36 -7.52
C ASP A 52 -2.16 12.99 -8.04
N MET A 53 -2.72 13.95 -7.31
CA MET A 53 -3.91 14.72 -7.73
C MET A 53 -3.63 15.56 -8.97
N HIS A 54 -2.49 16.27 -8.99
CA HIS A 54 -2.05 17.09 -10.12
C HIS A 54 -1.76 16.24 -11.37
N TRP A 55 -1.11 15.10 -11.20
CA TRP A 55 -0.86 14.16 -12.29
C TRP A 55 -2.16 13.60 -12.86
N ARG A 56 -3.14 13.24 -12.01
CA ARG A 56 -4.48 12.83 -12.48
C ARG A 56 -5.20 13.94 -13.25
N TYR A 57 -5.03 15.19 -12.82
CA TYR A 57 -5.63 16.34 -13.47
C TYR A 57 -5.01 16.63 -14.84
N THR A 58 -3.68 16.56 -14.94
CA THR A 58 -2.94 16.89 -16.17
C THR A 58 -2.85 15.73 -17.15
N SER A 59 -2.96 14.48 -16.70
CA SER A 59 -3.06 13.32 -17.59
C SER A 59 -4.43 13.31 -18.29
N ASN A 60 -4.42 13.01 -19.59
CA ASN A 60 -5.55 13.11 -20.56
C ASN A 60 -6.91 12.48 -20.17
N LYS A 61 -7.06 11.85 -19.00
CA LYS A 61 -8.31 11.22 -18.53
C LYS A 61 -9.37 12.19 -17.98
N PHE A 62 -9.03 13.47 -17.79
CA PHE A 62 -9.98 14.52 -17.39
C PHE A 62 -10.38 15.48 -18.52
N LYS A 63 -10.02 15.18 -19.78
CA LYS A 63 -10.36 15.99 -20.96
C LYS A 63 -11.86 16.15 -21.24
N GLY A 64 -12.73 15.40 -20.55
CA GLY A 64 -14.19 15.51 -20.67
C GLY A 64 -14.84 16.58 -19.78
N ALA A 65 -14.11 17.14 -18.81
CA ALA A 65 -14.60 18.25 -17.98
C ALA A 65 -14.06 19.58 -18.51
N ILE A 66 -14.38 19.89 -19.77
CA ILE A 66 -14.25 21.24 -20.30
C ILE A 66 -15.48 21.99 -19.78
N LEU A 67 -15.32 22.70 -18.67
CA LEU A 67 -16.36 23.59 -18.16
C LEU A 67 -16.13 24.98 -18.75
N ASP A 68 -17.21 25.58 -19.25
CA ASP A 68 -17.23 26.96 -19.77
C ASP A 68 -16.75 27.96 -18.70
N ASP A 69 -16.17 29.05 -19.20
CA ASP A 69 -15.55 30.14 -18.45
C ASP A 69 -16.57 30.84 -17.54
N GLY A 70 -16.79 30.32 -16.33
CA GLY A 70 -17.61 30.99 -15.33
C GLY A 70 -17.74 30.26 -13.99
N ASP A 71 -17.71 28.93 -13.98
CA ASP A 71 -17.98 28.13 -12.77
C ASP A 71 -16.93 27.03 -12.52
N TRP A 72 -15.82 27.10 -13.24
CA TRP A 72 -14.77 26.08 -13.15
C TRP A 72 -14.13 26.10 -11.75
N GLU A 73 -13.84 27.26 -11.18
CA GLU A 73 -13.12 27.34 -9.88
C GLU A 73 -13.94 26.73 -8.73
N SER A 74 -15.26 26.88 -8.73
CA SER A 74 -16.16 26.34 -7.70
C SER A 74 -16.27 24.80 -7.81
N THR A 75 -16.53 24.30 -9.02
CA THR A 75 -16.70 22.87 -9.31
C THR A 75 -15.37 22.13 -9.15
N TYR A 76 -14.27 22.75 -9.58
CA TYR A 76 -12.90 22.27 -9.46
C TYR A 76 -12.47 22.20 -7.99
N THR A 77 -12.73 23.27 -7.22
CA THR A 77 -12.43 23.29 -5.77
C THR A 77 -13.26 22.26 -5.02
N SER A 78 -14.53 22.07 -5.37
CA SER A 78 -15.39 21.03 -4.78
C SER A 78 -14.83 19.62 -5.03
N ASN A 79 -14.38 19.33 -6.26
CA ASN A 79 -13.82 18.03 -6.62
C ASN A 79 -12.51 17.71 -5.87
N PHE A 80 -11.59 18.66 -5.71
CA PHE A 80 -10.38 18.40 -4.91
C PHE A 80 -10.66 18.33 -3.44
N ARG A 81 -11.57 19.16 -2.94
CA ARG A 81 -12.02 19.08 -1.54
C ARG A 81 -12.51 17.67 -1.23
N GLN A 82 -13.42 17.14 -2.04
CA GLN A 82 -13.93 15.77 -1.89
C GLN A 82 -12.82 14.73 -2.05
N THR A 83 -11.86 14.96 -2.94
CA THR A 83 -10.69 14.08 -3.08
C THR A 83 -9.85 14.07 -1.81
N LEU A 84 -9.52 15.23 -1.22
CA LEU A 84 -8.74 15.34 0.02
C LEU A 84 -9.46 14.67 1.19
N ILE A 85 -10.77 14.89 1.34
CA ILE A 85 -11.59 14.25 2.38
C ILE A 85 -11.49 12.73 2.24
N ARG A 86 -11.73 12.19 1.04
CA ARG A 86 -11.63 10.74 0.79
C ARG A 86 -10.22 10.20 1.02
N GLN A 87 -9.18 10.92 0.62
CA GLN A 87 -7.80 10.49 0.87
C GLN A 87 -7.50 10.42 2.37
N ARG A 88 -7.96 11.42 3.13
CA ARG A 88 -7.85 11.43 4.59
C ARG A 88 -8.60 10.25 5.20
N GLU A 89 -9.86 10.01 4.82
CA GLU A 89 -10.67 8.90 5.34
C GLU A 89 -10.03 7.54 5.05
N LYS A 90 -9.55 7.32 3.83
CA LYS A 90 -8.83 6.08 3.45
C LYS A 90 -7.53 5.91 4.25
N ALA A 91 -6.81 6.99 4.48
CA ALA A 91 -5.60 6.96 5.29
C ALA A 91 -5.89 6.64 6.77
N LEU A 92 -6.91 7.28 7.36
CA LEU A 92 -7.33 7.04 8.75
C LEU A 92 -7.84 5.61 8.93
N SER A 93 -8.74 5.15 8.05
CA SER A 93 -9.24 3.76 8.07
C SER A 93 -8.10 2.74 7.96
N THR A 94 -7.14 2.97 7.05
CA THR A 94 -5.96 2.11 6.94
C THR A 94 -5.11 2.14 8.20
N LYS A 95 -4.87 3.34 8.76
CA LYS A 95 -4.09 3.52 9.98
C LYS A 95 -4.71 2.77 11.17
N GLU A 96 -6.02 2.91 11.36
CA GLU A 96 -6.77 2.24 12.41
C GLU A 96 -6.71 0.72 12.27
N LEU A 97 -6.91 0.19 11.06
CA LEU A 97 -6.81 -1.25 10.79
C LEU A 97 -5.39 -1.76 11.06
N VAL A 98 -4.35 -1.08 10.57
CA VAL A 98 -2.95 -1.48 10.82
C VAL A 98 -2.65 -1.50 12.32
N GLN A 99 -3.05 -0.48 13.07
CA GLN A 99 -2.85 -0.43 14.52
C GLN A 99 -3.63 -1.53 15.24
N ARG A 100 -4.87 -1.81 14.82
CA ARG A 100 -5.69 -2.90 15.36
C ARG A 100 -5.03 -4.26 15.11
N LEU A 101 -4.55 -4.51 13.90
CA LEU A 101 -3.85 -5.75 13.55
C LEU A 101 -2.54 -5.89 14.34
N PHE A 102 -1.79 -4.80 14.52
CA PHE A 102 -0.58 -4.82 15.31
C PHE A 102 -0.85 -5.22 16.77
N ARG A 103 -1.89 -4.64 17.39
CA ARG A 103 -2.32 -5.04 18.75
C ARG A 103 -2.72 -6.52 18.82
N LYS A 104 -3.48 -7.01 17.83
CA LYS A 104 -3.83 -8.44 17.74
C LYS A 104 -2.60 -9.34 17.55
N ALA A 105 -1.59 -8.86 16.82
CA ALA A 105 -0.35 -9.59 16.63
C ALA A 105 0.41 -9.72 17.95
N LEU A 106 0.53 -8.62 18.71
CA LEU A 106 1.14 -8.62 20.05
C LEU A 106 0.41 -9.52 21.07
N ALA A 107 -0.89 -9.75 20.88
CA ALA A 107 -1.71 -10.61 21.73
C ALA A 107 -1.74 -12.09 21.28
N ASN A 108 -1.06 -12.42 20.18
CA ASN A 108 -1.10 -13.73 19.52
C ASN A 108 -2.47 -14.17 18.98
N ASP A 109 -3.40 -13.24 18.87
CA ASP A 109 -4.75 -13.54 18.38
C ASP A 109 -4.74 -13.94 16.90
N LEU A 110 -3.87 -13.33 16.10
CA LEU A 110 -3.82 -13.61 14.65
C LEU A 110 -3.30 -15.03 14.38
N GLY A 111 -2.22 -15.45 15.04
CA GLY A 111 -1.64 -16.78 14.88
C GLY A 111 -2.55 -17.89 15.40
N LYS A 112 -3.19 -17.68 16.56
CA LYS A 112 -4.20 -18.62 17.08
C LYS A 112 -5.35 -18.82 16.11
N ASN A 113 -5.86 -17.74 15.51
CA ASN A 113 -6.92 -17.84 14.52
C ASN A 113 -6.45 -18.50 13.22
N LEU A 114 -5.26 -18.17 12.72
CA LEU A 114 -4.69 -18.80 11.52
C LEU A 114 -4.67 -20.33 11.63
N ARG A 115 -4.29 -20.86 12.80
CA ARG A 115 -4.11 -22.30 13.02
C ARG A 115 -5.42 -23.06 13.26
N GLN A 116 -6.57 -22.40 13.24
CA GLN A 116 -7.87 -23.07 13.23
C GLN A 116 -8.11 -23.73 11.87
N THR A 117 -8.57 -24.99 11.85
CA THR A 117 -8.72 -25.78 10.62
C THR A 117 -9.55 -25.09 9.54
N GLN A 118 -10.60 -24.36 9.91
CA GLN A 118 -11.45 -23.62 8.98
C GLN A 118 -10.78 -22.40 8.32
N ASN A 119 -9.60 -21.98 8.79
CA ASN A 119 -8.83 -20.85 8.26
C ASN A 119 -7.64 -21.29 7.40
N ILE A 120 -7.35 -22.60 7.38
CA ILE A 120 -6.23 -23.19 6.63
C ILE A 120 -6.72 -23.67 5.27
N LEU A 121 -5.95 -23.40 4.22
CA LEU A 121 -6.13 -23.99 2.91
C LEU A 121 -5.35 -25.32 2.84
N PRO A 122 -6.01 -26.46 2.55
CA PRO A 122 -5.32 -27.75 2.42
C PRO A 122 -4.30 -27.77 1.28
N MET A 123 -3.14 -28.44 1.47
CA MET A 123 -2.04 -28.53 0.49
C MET A 123 -2.49 -28.93 -0.92
N ALA A 124 -3.39 -29.91 -1.01
CA ALA A 124 -3.93 -30.38 -2.28
C ALA A 124 -4.63 -29.28 -3.10
N ARG A 125 -5.17 -28.23 -2.44
CA ARG A 125 -5.88 -27.14 -3.10
C ARG A 125 -4.96 -26.13 -3.78
N TYR A 126 -3.67 -26.12 -3.44
CA TYR A 126 -2.67 -25.27 -4.08
C TYR A 126 -1.51 -26.06 -4.68
N GLY A 127 -1.68 -27.38 -4.90
CA GLY A 127 -0.71 -28.23 -5.61
C GLY A 127 0.57 -28.54 -4.83
N ALA A 128 0.58 -28.32 -3.51
CA ALA A 128 1.70 -28.67 -2.66
C ALA A 128 1.63 -30.12 -2.17
N SER A 129 2.79 -30.65 -1.80
CA SER A 129 2.96 -31.98 -1.23
C SER A 129 3.68 -31.93 0.12
N ASN A 130 3.61 -33.01 0.90
CA ASN A 130 4.38 -33.15 2.14
C ASN A 130 5.90 -33.15 1.91
N ALA A 131 6.36 -33.59 0.72
CA ALA A 131 7.77 -33.64 0.36
C ALA A 131 8.34 -32.27 -0.04
N ASP A 132 7.48 -31.29 -0.31
CA ASP A 132 7.92 -29.93 -0.65
C ASP A 132 8.51 -29.24 0.59
N ILE A 133 9.62 -28.54 0.41
CA ILE A 133 10.13 -27.60 1.42
C ILE A 133 9.17 -26.41 1.58
N ASP A 134 9.20 -25.75 2.74
CA ASP A 134 8.24 -24.69 3.07
C ASP A 134 8.27 -23.49 2.10
N SER A 135 9.45 -23.11 1.58
CA SER A 135 9.57 -22.08 0.54
C SER A 135 8.77 -22.45 -0.72
N LEU A 136 8.80 -23.73 -1.12
CA LEU A 136 8.10 -24.21 -2.31
C LEU A 136 6.59 -24.35 -2.05
N LYS A 137 6.18 -24.82 -0.87
CA LYS A 137 4.76 -24.83 -0.46
C LYS A 137 4.17 -23.42 -0.52
N GLY A 138 4.89 -22.46 0.08
CA GLY A 138 4.50 -21.05 0.08
C GLY A 138 4.43 -20.47 -1.32
N ALA A 139 5.41 -20.74 -2.17
CA ALA A 139 5.42 -20.27 -3.55
C ALA A 139 4.25 -20.81 -4.38
N LYS A 140 3.92 -22.11 -4.24
CA LYS A 140 2.75 -22.71 -4.90
C LYS A 140 1.44 -22.05 -4.46
N TRP A 141 1.29 -21.77 -3.16
CA TRP A 141 0.18 -20.98 -2.65
C TRP A 141 0.13 -19.57 -3.25
N ILE A 142 1.27 -18.87 -3.35
CA ILE A 142 1.35 -17.53 -3.97
C ILE A 142 0.90 -17.54 -5.43
N VAL A 143 1.34 -18.53 -6.23
CA VAL A 143 0.95 -18.67 -7.64
C VAL A 143 -0.57 -18.79 -7.75
N MET A 144 -1.18 -19.67 -6.95
CA MET A 144 -2.62 -19.89 -6.90
C MET A 144 -3.37 -18.63 -6.44
N ALA A 145 -2.99 -18.07 -5.28
CA ALA A 145 -3.68 -16.94 -4.65
C ALA A 145 -3.54 -15.62 -5.45
N SER A 146 -2.49 -15.50 -6.27
CA SER A 146 -2.25 -14.31 -7.10
C SER A 146 -2.73 -14.47 -8.53
N ASN A 147 -3.31 -15.63 -8.90
CA ASN A 147 -3.68 -16.00 -10.26
C ASN A 147 -2.58 -15.67 -11.30
N SER A 148 -1.33 -15.96 -10.95
CA SER A 148 -0.16 -15.50 -11.69
C SER A 148 0.34 -16.56 -12.66
N SER A 149 0.08 -16.40 -13.95
CA SER A 149 0.72 -17.18 -15.02
C SER A 149 2.14 -16.69 -15.37
N ARG A 150 2.57 -15.55 -14.79
CA ARG A 150 3.79 -14.84 -15.19
C ARG A 150 5.07 -15.28 -14.47
N MET A 151 4.96 -16.06 -13.40
CA MET A 151 6.10 -16.58 -12.64
C MET A 151 5.79 -17.98 -12.14
N SER A 152 6.78 -18.87 -12.20
CA SER A 152 6.63 -20.22 -11.67
C SER A 152 6.77 -20.23 -10.15
N ALA A 153 6.29 -21.31 -9.51
CA ALA A 153 6.49 -21.50 -8.07
C ALA A 153 7.98 -21.65 -7.72
N ASN A 154 8.80 -22.21 -8.62
CA ASN A 154 10.24 -22.34 -8.38
C ASN A 154 10.92 -20.96 -8.34
N ASP A 155 10.61 -20.08 -9.29
CA ASP A 155 11.18 -18.72 -9.32
C ASP A 155 10.84 -17.93 -8.05
N ILE A 156 9.60 -18.07 -7.55
CA ILE A 156 9.17 -17.41 -6.31
C ILE A 156 9.87 -18.02 -5.10
N ALA A 157 10.00 -19.35 -5.04
CA ALA A 157 10.71 -20.04 -3.96
C ALA A 157 12.19 -19.65 -3.91
N ASP A 158 12.85 -19.52 -5.06
CA ASP A 158 14.24 -19.10 -5.17
C ASP A 158 14.45 -17.68 -4.63
N VAL A 159 13.53 -16.75 -4.90
CA VAL A 159 13.59 -15.39 -4.34
C VAL A 159 13.41 -15.40 -2.82
N ILE A 160 12.52 -16.24 -2.27
CA ILE A 160 12.35 -16.39 -0.82
C ILE A 160 13.64 -16.95 -0.19
N ILE A 161 14.25 -17.96 -0.82
CA ILE A 161 15.54 -18.51 -0.39
C ILE A 161 16.66 -17.46 -0.49
N GLU A 162 16.66 -16.64 -1.52
CA GLU A 162 17.62 -15.54 -1.72
C GLU A 162 17.55 -14.52 -0.58
N CYS A 163 16.34 -14.15 -0.13
CA CYS A 163 16.17 -13.28 1.05
C CYS A 163 16.85 -13.86 2.29
N ARG A 164 16.68 -15.16 2.54
CA ARG A 164 17.29 -15.84 3.70
C ARG A 164 18.81 -15.89 3.57
N ARG A 165 19.31 -16.29 2.40
CA ARG A 165 20.75 -16.37 2.11
C ARG A 165 21.46 -15.02 2.28
N THR A 166 20.74 -13.93 2.01
CA THR A 166 21.26 -12.56 2.15
C THR A 166 20.93 -11.91 3.50
N ASN A 167 20.46 -12.69 4.48
CA ASN A 167 20.14 -12.26 5.84
C ASN A 167 19.21 -11.03 5.89
N ARG A 168 18.24 -10.96 4.97
CA ARG A 168 17.27 -9.87 4.94
C ARG A 168 16.24 -10.05 6.05
N SER A 169 16.17 -9.07 6.97
CA SER A 169 15.22 -9.09 8.09
C SER A 169 13.78 -8.86 7.60
N VAL A 170 12.84 -9.73 7.98
CA VAL A 170 11.41 -9.55 7.68
C VAL A 170 10.78 -8.33 8.35
N PHE A 171 11.45 -7.74 9.33
CA PHE A 171 11.01 -6.54 10.04
C PHE A 171 11.42 -5.24 9.34
N GLU A 172 12.28 -5.33 8.32
CA GLU A 172 12.76 -4.18 7.56
C GLU A 172 11.95 -3.97 6.28
N LEU A 173 11.55 -2.73 6.02
CA LEU A 173 10.78 -2.37 4.82
C LEU A 173 11.55 -2.68 3.53
N ASP A 174 12.89 -2.64 3.57
CA ASP A 174 13.74 -2.92 2.43
C ASP A 174 13.66 -4.38 1.98
N THR A 175 13.31 -5.31 2.87
CA THR A 175 13.02 -6.71 2.49
C THR A 175 11.76 -6.79 1.63
N LEU A 176 10.72 -6.03 1.99
CA LEU A 176 9.49 -5.98 1.19
C LEU A 176 9.75 -5.33 -0.18
N LYS A 177 10.56 -4.26 -0.25
CA LYS A 177 10.96 -3.63 -1.52
C LYS A 177 11.75 -4.61 -2.39
N PHE A 178 12.71 -5.33 -1.81
CA PHE A 178 13.46 -6.36 -2.53
C PHE A 178 12.53 -7.44 -3.10
N LEU A 179 11.59 -7.94 -2.30
CA LEU A 179 10.58 -8.90 -2.78
C LEU A 179 9.74 -8.32 -3.93
N HIS A 180 9.33 -7.05 -3.84
CA HIS A 180 8.58 -6.39 -4.92
C HIS A 180 9.40 -6.32 -6.22
N ASP A 181 10.65 -5.84 -6.14
CA ASP A 181 11.54 -5.69 -7.29
C ASP A 181 11.83 -7.01 -8.02
N ARG A 182 11.86 -8.13 -7.27
CA ARG A 182 12.17 -9.46 -7.79
C ARG A 182 10.93 -10.22 -8.28
N LEU A 183 9.77 -9.98 -7.67
CA LEU A 183 8.54 -10.75 -7.93
C LEU A 183 7.54 -10.03 -8.84
N VAL A 184 7.71 -8.74 -9.08
CA VAL A 184 6.81 -7.96 -9.94
C VAL A 184 7.50 -7.64 -11.27
N PRO A 185 6.95 -8.07 -12.43
CA PRO A 185 7.54 -7.80 -13.73
C PRO A 185 7.70 -6.29 -13.98
N LYS A 186 8.92 -5.86 -14.32
CA LYS A 186 9.27 -4.43 -14.50
C LYS A 186 8.41 -3.71 -15.55
N GLY A 187 7.93 -4.42 -16.56
CA GLY A 187 7.05 -3.87 -17.61
C GLY A 187 5.63 -3.50 -17.16
N SER A 188 5.22 -3.79 -15.92
CA SER A 188 3.89 -3.41 -15.39
C SER A 188 3.92 -2.31 -14.32
N ILE A 189 5.10 -1.79 -13.98
CA ILE A 189 5.25 -0.79 -12.92
C ILE A 189 4.88 0.59 -13.46
N VAL A 190 3.68 1.06 -13.13
CA VAL A 190 3.31 2.46 -13.32
C VAL A 190 3.96 3.28 -12.21
N GLU A 191 4.63 4.39 -12.53
CA GLU A 191 5.33 5.22 -11.53
C GLU A 191 4.38 5.79 -10.45
N ARG A 192 3.15 6.15 -10.86
CA ARG A 192 2.09 6.66 -9.98
C ARG A 192 0.77 5.97 -10.26
N ARG A 193 0.05 5.59 -9.21
CA ARG A 193 -1.28 5.00 -9.35
C ARG A 193 -2.32 6.11 -9.55
N PRO A 194 -3.26 5.98 -10.51
CA PRO A 194 -4.38 6.91 -10.57
C PRO A 194 -5.19 6.85 -9.27
N LEU A 195 -5.62 8.01 -8.78
CA LEU A 195 -6.58 8.06 -7.68
C LEU A 195 -7.89 7.40 -8.15
N ASN A 196 -8.24 6.28 -7.54
CA ASN A 196 -9.53 5.62 -7.76
C ASN A 196 -10.41 5.84 -6.52
N HIS A 197 -11.62 6.35 -6.73
CA HIS A 197 -12.56 6.62 -5.65
C HIS A 197 -13.18 5.33 -5.08
N GLU A 198 -13.40 4.32 -5.91
CA GLU A 198 -14.04 3.04 -5.57
C GLU A 198 -13.12 2.11 -4.78
N GLN A 199 -11.80 2.28 -4.94
CA GLN A 199 -10.84 1.45 -4.24
C GLN A 199 -10.62 1.92 -2.80
N PRO A 200 -10.53 1.02 -1.80
CA PRO A 200 -10.50 1.42 -0.40
C PRO A 200 -9.12 1.89 0.09
N TRP A 201 -8.08 1.88 -0.75
CA TRP A 201 -6.71 2.26 -0.39
C TRP A 201 -6.38 3.72 -0.76
N PRO A 202 -5.45 4.35 -0.04
CA PRO A 202 -5.10 5.76 -0.23
C PRO A 202 -4.18 5.98 -1.44
N SER A 203 -3.85 7.25 -1.69
CA SER A 203 -2.88 7.73 -2.69
C SER A 203 -1.50 7.09 -2.51
N SER A 204 -0.65 7.14 -3.54
CA SER A 204 0.70 6.57 -3.46
C SER A 204 1.55 7.25 -2.37
N GLY A 205 1.40 8.57 -2.19
CA GLY A 205 2.04 9.30 -1.09
C GLY A 205 1.65 8.80 0.30
N ALA A 206 0.34 8.78 0.59
CA ALA A 206 -0.18 8.30 1.86
C ALA A 206 0.12 6.81 2.11
N ALA A 207 0.04 5.99 1.07
CA ALA A 207 0.34 4.57 1.13
C ALA A 207 1.79 4.29 1.56
N LYS A 208 2.77 5.06 1.04
CA LYS A 208 4.19 4.95 1.44
C LYS A 208 4.40 5.30 2.91
N ALA A 209 3.77 6.37 3.41
CA ALA A 209 3.86 6.73 4.83
C ALA A 209 3.24 5.64 5.72
N LEU A 210 2.13 5.06 5.30
CA LEU A 210 1.48 3.97 6.04
C LEU A 210 2.33 2.68 6.00
N GLN A 211 3.01 2.35 4.90
CA GLN A 211 4.00 1.26 4.87
C GLN A 211 5.15 1.50 5.86
N LYS A 212 5.67 2.74 5.92
CA LYS A 212 6.70 3.10 6.89
C LYS A 212 6.19 2.91 8.32
N MET A 213 4.94 3.29 8.60
CA MET A 213 4.32 3.07 9.90
C MET A 213 4.24 1.57 10.25
N VAL A 214 3.91 0.70 9.29
CA VAL A 214 3.92 -0.77 9.52
C VAL A 214 5.30 -1.25 9.97
N ALA A 215 6.37 -0.80 9.29
CA ALA A 215 7.75 -1.13 9.64
C ALA A 215 8.18 -0.52 10.98
N ASP A 216 7.81 0.73 11.25
CA ASP A 216 8.11 1.41 12.51
C ASP A 216 7.46 0.70 13.71
N ASN A 217 6.23 0.20 13.57
CA ASN A 217 5.54 -0.56 14.63
C ASN A 217 6.35 -1.78 15.09
N VAL A 218 7.00 -2.48 14.15
CA VAL A 218 7.70 -3.73 14.43
C VAL A 218 9.21 -3.57 14.61
N ARG A 219 9.76 -2.35 14.47
CA ARG A 219 11.20 -2.11 14.57
C ARG A 219 11.78 -2.60 15.90
N THR A 220 11.09 -2.33 17.01
CA THR A 220 11.53 -2.75 18.35
C THR A 220 11.39 -4.26 18.57
N ILE A 221 10.48 -4.91 17.84
CA ILE A 221 10.29 -6.36 17.84
C ILE A 221 11.43 -7.04 17.08
N GLY A 222 11.86 -6.48 15.95
CA GLY A 222 13.00 -6.98 15.16
C GLY A 222 14.30 -7.05 15.97
N ALA A 223 14.49 -6.16 16.94
CA ALA A 223 15.64 -6.19 17.85
C ALA A 223 15.54 -7.29 18.93
N ARG A 224 14.39 -7.94 19.08
CA ARG A 224 14.05 -8.89 20.15
C ARG A 224 13.52 -10.22 19.63
N THR A 225 13.88 -10.60 18.40
CA THR A 225 13.39 -11.82 17.73
C THR A 225 13.61 -13.11 18.52
N LYS A 226 14.67 -13.18 19.33
CA LYS A 226 14.97 -14.34 20.20
C LYS A 226 13.92 -14.57 21.30
N LEU A 227 13.06 -13.60 21.57
CA LEU A 227 12.01 -13.68 22.58
C LEU A 227 10.65 -14.06 21.98
N LEU A 228 10.55 -14.18 20.66
CA LEU A 228 9.31 -14.53 19.99
C LEU A 228 9.03 -16.02 20.12
N THR A 229 7.81 -16.35 20.54
CA THR A 229 7.28 -17.71 20.49
C THR A 229 6.85 -18.08 19.08
N ASP A 230 6.55 -19.36 18.92
CA ASP A 230 5.97 -19.92 17.71
C ASP A 230 4.68 -19.18 17.26
N GLU A 231 3.79 -18.85 18.19
CA GLU A 231 2.54 -18.11 17.90
C GLU A 231 2.79 -16.64 17.54
N ASP A 232 3.86 -16.04 18.08
CA ASP A 232 4.25 -14.67 17.73
C ASP A 232 4.61 -14.60 16.24
N TRP A 233 5.37 -15.57 15.74
CA TRP A 233 5.76 -15.62 14.32
C TRP A 233 4.56 -15.78 13.38
N ASP A 234 3.63 -16.67 13.69
CA ASP A 234 2.37 -16.81 12.92
C ASP A 234 1.58 -15.49 12.93
N SER A 235 1.55 -14.81 14.07
CA SER A 235 0.83 -13.56 14.26
C SER A 235 1.46 -12.39 13.50
N PHE A 236 2.78 -12.27 13.52
CA PHE A 236 3.51 -11.28 12.75
C PHE A 236 3.46 -11.57 11.25
N ALA A 237 3.48 -12.83 10.83
CA ALA A 237 3.26 -13.18 9.43
C ALA A 237 1.88 -12.66 8.96
N CYS A 238 0.81 -12.97 9.70
CA CYS A 238 -0.54 -12.47 9.39
C CYS A 238 -0.63 -10.94 9.40
N TYR A 239 0.03 -10.30 10.36
CA TYR A 239 0.13 -8.84 10.42
C TYR A 239 0.80 -8.28 9.17
N PHE A 240 1.97 -8.78 8.76
CA PHE A 240 2.66 -8.30 7.57
C PHE A 240 1.85 -8.50 6.30
N LEU A 241 1.25 -9.68 6.14
CA LEU A 241 0.38 -9.97 5.00
C LEU A 241 -0.71 -8.91 4.85
N SER A 242 -1.48 -8.67 5.91
CA SER A 242 -2.64 -7.79 5.85
C SER A 242 -2.26 -6.30 5.90
N ALA A 243 -1.38 -5.91 6.82
CA ALA A 243 -1.00 -4.51 6.99
C ALA A 243 -0.38 -3.95 5.71
N TYR A 244 0.57 -4.66 5.09
CA TYR A 244 1.15 -4.22 3.84
C TYR A 244 0.17 -4.32 2.66
N MET A 245 -0.74 -5.29 2.65
CA MET A 245 -1.77 -5.37 1.60
C MET A 245 -2.76 -4.22 1.67
N ARG A 246 -3.17 -3.82 2.89
CA ARG A 246 -4.07 -2.68 3.12
C ARG A 246 -3.42 -1.35 2.78
N THR A 247 -2.14 -1.16 3.14
CA THR A 247 -1.42 0.08 2.83
C THR A 247 -1.31 0.32 1.33
N HIS A 248 -1.17 -0.76 0.55
CA HIS A 248 -1.09 -0.72 -0.90
C HIS A 248 0.02 0.23 -1.42
N GLY A 249 1.21 0.19 -0.80
CA GLY A 249 2.27 1.19 -1.04
C GLY A 249 3.11 1.00 -2.30
N PHE A 250 3.00 -0.12 -3.01
CA PHE A 250 3.56 -0.23 -4.36
C PHE A 250 2.51 0.09 -5.41
N PRO A 251 2.81 0.85 -6.49
CA PRO A 251 1.82 1.20 -7.51
C PRO A 251 1.05 0.01 -8.09
N ASP A 252 1.74 -1.11 -8.31
CA ASP A 252 1.19 -2.39 -8.80
C ASP A 252 1.84 -3.57 -8.07
N GLY A 253 1.21 -4.74 -8.14
CA GLY A 253 1.81 -6.01 -7.79
C GLY A 253 1.88 -6.33 -6.30
N ASN A 254 1.22 -5.56 -5.41
CA ASN A 254 1.30 -5.72 -3.94
C ASN A 254 1.04 -7.15 -3.42
N GLY A 255 0.16 -7.92 -4.07
CA GLY A 255 -0.24 -9.25 -3.58
C GLY A 255 0.94 -10.25 -3.47
N ARG A 256 1.78 -10.33 -4.50
CA ARG A 256 2.91 -11.27 -4.54
C ARG A 256 3.99 -11.00 -3.47
N PRO A 257 4.57 -9.80 -3.34
CA PRO A 257 5.59 -9.53 -2.34
C PRO A 257 5.05 -9.58 -0.92
N ASN A 258 3.79 -9.20 -0.66
CA ASN A 258 3.21 -9.31 0.67
C ASN A 258 3.01 -10.77 1.09
N ARG A 259 2.54 -11.63 0.18
CA ARG A 259 2.44 -13.07 0.44
C ARG A 259 3.82 -13.75 0.52
N ALA A 260 4.81 -13.28 -0.25
CA ALA A 260 6.18 -13.77 -0.11
C ALA A 260 6.80 -13.37 1.23
N LEU A 261 6.53 -12.16 1.72
CA LEU A 261 6.95 -11.74 3.05
C LEU A 261 6.27 -12.59 4.13
N TYR A 262 4.98 -12.89 4.00
CA TYR A 262 4.28 -13.84 4.88
C TYR A 262 4.95 -15.21 4.95
N VAL A 263 5.28 -15.80 3.79
CA VAL A 263 5.98 -17.09 3.70
C VAL A 263 7.34 -16.99 4.39
N LEU A 264 8.12 -15.95 4.06
CA LEU A 264 9.44 -15.72 4.64
C LEU A 264 9.37 -15.58 6.17
N THR A 265 8.39 -14.85 6.71
CA THR A 265 8.20 -14.68 8.16
C THR A 265 7.92 -16.00 8.86
N MET A 266 7.09 -16.89 8.28
CA MET A 266 6.85 -18.20 8.89
C MET A 266 8.08 -19.10 8.86
N ILE A 267 8.86 -19.05 7.78
CA ILE A 267 10.10 -19.82 7.65
C ILE A 267 11.16 -19.33 8.65
N GLU A 268 11.30 -18.01 8.84
CA GLU A 268 12.20 -17.42 9.84
C GLU A 268 11.81 -17.81 11.27
N GLY A 269 10.51 -18.01 11.53
CA GLY A 269 10.01 -18.57 12.78
C GLY A 269 10.25 -20.07 12.96
N PHE A 270 10.91 -20.75 12.01
CA PHE A 270 11.13 -22.21 11.99
C PHE A 270 9.83 -23.03 12.10
N ARG A 271 8.72 -22.47 11.61
CA ARG A 271 7.39 -23.08 11.63
C ARG A 271 7.08 -23.76 10.30
N PRO A 272 6.39 -24.92 10.29
CA PRO A 272 5.82 -25.46 9.07
C PRO A 272 4.88 -24.45 8.41
N PHE A 273 5.05 -24.27 7.10
CA PHE A 273 4.25 -23.33 6.32
C PHE A 273 2.76 -23.68 6.39
N VAL A 274 1.92 -22.68 6.63
CA VAL A 274 0.46 -22.78 6.55
C VAL A 274 -0.07 -21.78 5.54
N ALA A 275 -0.81 -22.28 4.54
CA ALA A 275 -1.53 -21.42 3.63
C ALA A 275 -2.83 -20.94 4.29
N PRO A 276 -3.04 -19.62 4.49
CA PRO A 276 -4.37 -19.14 4.86
C PRO A 276 -5.31 -19.36 3.67
N ASN A 277 -6.57 -19.68 3.97
CA ASN A 277 -7.60 -19.69 2.94
C ASN A 277 -8.07 -18.28 2.58
N TYR A 278 -8.79 -18.18 1.46
CA TYR A 278 -9.25 -16.89 0.94
C TYR A 278 -10.07 -16.09 1.96
N ASN A 279 -11.01 -16.75 2.65
CA ASN A 279 -11.89 -16.08 3.61
C ASN A 279 -11.12 -15.50 4.80
N PHE A 280 -10.15 -16.26 5.33
CA PHE A 280 -9.28 -15.77 6.39
C PHE A 280 -8.44 -14.59 5.91
N GLU A 281 -7.77 -14.71 4.76
CA GLU A 281 -6.95 -13.62 4.20
C GLU A 281 -7.78 -12.33 3.97
N GLN A 282 -9.02 -12.47 3.46
CA GLN A 282 -9.93 -11.33 3.32
C GLN A 282 -10.32 -10.74 4.67
N SER A 283 -10.64 -11.58 5.66
CA SER A 283 -11.03 -11.13 7.01
C SER A 283 -9.94 -10.30 7.72
N LEU A 284 -8.67 -10.52 7.37
CA LEU A 284 -7.58 -9.72 7.92
C LEU A 284 -7.57 -8.30 7.37
N CYS A 285 -8.16 -8.06 6.20
CA CYS A 285 -8.10 -6.80 5.45
C CYS A 285 -9.31 -5.87 5.69
N VAL A 286 -10.24 -6.26 6.58
CA VAL A 286 -11.48 -5.53 6.90
C VAL A 286 -11.44 -4.95 8.33
#